data_AF-A0A8T7C7D0-F1
#
_entry.id   AF-A0A8T7C7D0-F1
#
_cell.length_a   1.000
_cell.length_b   1.000
_cell.length_c   1.000
_cell.angle_alpha   90.00
_cell.angle_beta   90.00
_cell.angle_gamma   90.00
#
_symmetry.space_group_name_H-M   'P 1'
#
loop_
_entity.id
_entity.type
_entity.pdbx_description
1 polymer ?
#
loop_
_entity_poly.entity_id
_entity_poly.type
_entity_poly.pdbx_seq_one_letter_code
_entity_poly.pdbx_strand_id
1 'polypeptide(L)'
;MLKKILLMIGAATTLGTLGYTAMAFNLVMKSDAATVLNFASSEYLPMSPRLIASWRVQSWDGCPETNRNTNALVLTLRGYGLDGFDKSRVLSTASRLIDLGCDVDQRSLIGHTAMHEAILYNEPAVVRFLLAHGADPAVTIKIPDGEPSQARRYYSGMNSIDFAKALQEKSPVADNREEIISLLDGFQKS
;
A
#
# COMPACT_ATOMS: atom_id res chain seq x y z
N MET A 1 -13.16 -51.54 19.58
CA MET A 1 -14.15 -50.55 19.10
C MET A 1 -13.60 -49.12 19.12
N LEU A 2 -13.07 -48.64 20.25
CA LEU A 2 -12.55 -47.28 20.45
C LEU A 2 -11.50 -46.82 19.41
N LYS A 3 -10.50 -47.65 19.09
CA LYS A 3 -9.47 -47.34 18.06
C LYS A 3 -10.06 -47.06 16.68
N LYS A 4 -11.09 -47.79 16.24
CA LYS A 4 -11.75 -47.59 14.93
C LYS A 4 -12.54 -46.27 14.91
N ILE A 5 -13.21 -45.94 16.02
CA ILE A 5 -13.95 -44.69 16.17
C ILE A 5 -13.00 -43.49 16.13
N LEU A 6 -11.88 -43.55 16.86
CA LEU A 6 -10.82 -42.52 16.82
C LEU A 6 -10.24 -42.33 15.41
N LEU A 7 -10.03 -43.42 14.66
CA LEU A 7 -9.52 -43.36 13.29
C LEU A 7 -10.52 -42.71 12.33
N MET A 8 -11.82 -43.00 12.48
CA MET A 8 -12.88 -42.37 11.68
C MET A 8 -13.04 -40.89 12.01
N ILE A 9 -12.98 -40.51 13.29
CA ILE A 9 -13.00 -39.10 13.71
C ILE A 9 -11.78 -38.36 13.15
N GLY A 10 -10.59 -38.95 13.25
CA GLY A 10 -9.37 -38.41 12.66
C GLY A 10 -9.51 -38.19 11.14
N ALA A 11 -9.96 -39.20 10.40
CA ALA A 11 -10.20 -39.09 8.97
C ALA A 11 -11.22 -37.98 8.63
N ALA A 12 -12.35 -37.91 9.34
CA ALA A 12 -13.38 -36.89 9.12
C ALA A 12 -12.84 -35.46 9.37
N THR A 13 -12.06 -35.26 10.45
CA THR A 13 -11.44 -33.95 10.72
C THR A 13 -10.44 -33.55 9.64
N THR A 14 -9.60 -34.48 9.17
CA THR A 14 -8.65 -34.20 8.08
C THR A 14 -9.35 -33.80 6.78
N LEU A 15 -10.38 -34.54 6.37
CA LEU A 15 -11.20 -34.21 5.20
C LEU A 15 -11.88 -32.84 5.34
N GLY A 16 -12.42 -32.53 6.52
CA GLY A 16 -13.01 -31.23 6.82
C GLY A 16 -12.00 -30.10 6.71
N THR A 17 -10.80 -30.27 7.28
CA THR A 17 -9.73 -29.26 7.18
C THR A 17 -9.24 -29.06 5.76
N LEU A 18 -9.09 -30.13 4.97
CA LEU A 18 -8.70 -30.05 3.56
C LEU A 18 -9.75 -29.34 2.73
N GLY A 19 -11.03 -29.70 2.90
CA GLY A 19 -12.15 -29.02 2.24
C GLY A 19 -12.22 -27.54 2.58
N TYR A 20 -12.05 -27.18 3.86
CA TYR A 20 -11.99 -25.79 4.31
C TYR A 20 -10.81 -25.04 3.69
N THR A 21 -9.60 -25.61 3.69
CA THR A 21 -8.42 -24.98 3.08
C THR A 21 -8.59 -24.78 1.58
N ALA A 22 -9.22 -25.72 0.86
CA ALA A 22 -9.49 -25.60 -0.57
C ALA A 22 -10.51 -24.51 -0.87
N MET A 23 -11.56 -24.39 -0.05
CA MET A 23 -12.54 -23.31 -0.17
C MET A 23 -11.90 -21.95 0.13
N ALA A 24 -11.10 -21.85 1.19
CA ALA A 24 -10.33 -20.66 1.52
C ALA A 24 -9.38 -20.27 0.38
N PHE A 25 -8.70 -21.24 -0.24
CA PHE A 25 -7.85 -21.01 -1.39
C PHE A 25 -8.62 -20.43 -2.57
N ASN A 26 -9.75 -21.05 -2.95
CA ASN A 26 -10.58 -20.57 -4.05
C ASN A 26 -11.10 -19.15 -3.79
N LEU A 27 -11.57 -18.89 -2.57
CA LEU A 27 -12.04 -17.57 -2.15
C LEU A 27 -10.93 -16.53 -2.24
N VAL A 28 -9.77 -16.82 -1.62
CA VAL A 28 -8.63 -15.90 -1.63
C VAL A 28 -8.18 -15.63 -3.06
N MET A 29 -8.08 -16.62 -3.94
CA MET A 29 -7.60 -16.43 -5.32
C MET A 29 -8.55 -15.65 -6.22
N LYS A 30 -9.86 -15.71 -5.99
CA LYS A 30 -10.87 -14.96 -6.76
C LYS A 30 -11.17 -13.57 -6.22
N SER A 31 -10.70 -13.27 -5.00
CA SER A 31 -10.95 -11.99 -4.34
C SER A 31 -10.16 -10.85 -4.98
N ASP A 32 -10.66 -9.63 -4.82
CA ASP A 32 -9.92 -8.43 -5.17
C ASP A 32 -8.76 -8.15 -4.20
N ALA A 33 -7.90 -7.21 -4.59
CA ALA A 33 -6.75 -6.75 -3.82
C ALA A 33 -7.08 -6.37 -2.37
N ALA A 34 -8.14 -5.57 -2.19
CA ALA A 34 -8.53 -5.05 -0.89
C ALA A 34 -8.97 -6.18 0.04
N THR A 35 -9.72 -7.15 -0.50
CA THR A 35 -10.17 -8.32 0.23
C THR A 35 -9.00 -9.23 0.62
N VAL A 36 -8.04 -9.45 -0.28
CA VAL A 36 -6.83 -10.23 0.02
C VAL A 36 -5.99 -9.55 1.09
N LEU A 37 -5.82 -8.23 1.02
CA LEU A 37 -5.09 -7.48 2.04
C LEU A 37 -5.77 -7.57 3.41
N ASN A 38 -7.09 -7.42 3.45
CA ASN A 38 -7.87 -7.62 4.68
C ASN A 38 -7.68 -9.04 5.24
N PHE A 39 -7.64 -10.06 4.38
CA PHE A 39 -7.35 -11.43 4.79
C PHE A 39 -5.93 -11.61 5.33
N ALA A 40 -4.92 -10.99 4.74
CA ALA A 40 -3.52 -11.07 5.16
C ALA A 40 -3.22 -10.26 6.44
N SER A 41 -3.93 -9.14 6.65
CA SER A 41 -3.71 -8.23 7.79
C SER A 41 -4.59 -8.53 9.00
N SER A 42 -5.69 -9.28 8.86
CA SER A 42 -6.61 -9.56 9.96
C SER A 42 -6.07 -10.64 10.91
N GLU A 43 -6.01 -10.29 12.19
CA GLU A 43 -5.69 -11.22 13.28
C GLU A 43 -6.88 -12.11 13.67
N TYR A 44 -8.10 -11.71 13.29
CA TYR A 44 -9.34 -12.39 13.66
C TYR A 44 -9.76 -13.51 12.71
N LEU A 45 -9.08 -13.64 11.56
CA LEU A 45 -9.41 -14.67 10.59
C LEU A 45 -8.69 -16.00 10.88
N PRO A 46 -9.32 -17.13 10.52
CA PRO A 46 -8.69 -18.45 10.66
C PRO A 46 -7.34 -18.50 9.93
N MET A 47 -6.42 -19.35 10.41
CA MET A 47 -5.06 -19.44 9.87
C MET A 47 -5.02 -19.68 8.37
N SER A 48 -5.89 -20.53 7.81
CA SER A 48 -5.81 -20.93 6.40
C SER A 48 -6.05 -19.75 5.43
N PRO A 49 -7.15 -19.00 5.48
CA PRO A 49 -7.31 -17.79 4.67
C PRO A 49 -6.17 -16.79 4.84
N ARG A 50 -5.68 -16.60 6.07
CA ARG A 50 -4.62 -15.62 6.36
C ARG A 50 -3.29 -16.02 5.73
N LEU A 51 -2.89 -17.29 5.84
CA LEU A 51 -1.64 -17.79 5.24
C LEU A 51 -1.72 -17.79 3.72
N ILE A 52 -2.85 -18.22 3.15
CA ILE A 52 -3.05 -18.20 1.69
C ILE A 52 -3.04 -16.76 1.18
N ALA A 53 -3.70 -15.83 1.88
CA ALA A 53 -3.68 -14.42 1.53
C ALA A 53 -2.27 -13.85 1.63
N SER A 54 -1.54 -14.11 2.72
CA SER A 54 -0.15 -13.66 2.88
C SER A 54 0.77 -14.19 1.77
N TRP A 55 0.64 -15.48 1.42
CA TRP A 55 1.35 -16.07 0.29
C TRP A 55 0.94 -15.43 -1.04
N ARG A 56 -0.35 -15.19 -1.25
CA ARG A 56 -0.86 -14.52 -2.46
C ARG A 56 -0.28 -13.10 -2.58
N VAL A 57 -0.21 -12.35 -1.48
CA VAL A 57 0.40 -11.00 -1.48
C VAL A 57 1.88 -11.07 -1.83
N GLN A 58 2.64 -12.02 -1.28
CA GLN A 58 4.05 -12.23 -1.63
C GLN A 58 4.27 -12.62 -3.09
N SER A 59 3.25 -13.19 -3.74
CA SER A 59 3.29 -13.55 -5.15
C SER A 59 2.82 -12.44 -6.10
N TRP A 60 2.48 -11.26 -5.59
CA TRP A 60 2.10 -10.13 -6.43
C TRP A 60 3.32 -9.47 -7.07
N ASP A 61 3.19 -9.16 -8.35
CA ASP A 61 4.11 -8.24 -9.03
C ASP A 61 3.78 -6.80 -8.57
N GLY A 62 4.36 -6.40 -7.43
CA GLY A 62 4.14 -5.10 -6.80
C GLY A 62 2.92 -5.03 -5.86
N CYS A 63 2.59 -3.82 -5.44
CA CYS A 63 1.40 -3.49 -4.66
C CYS A 63 0.14 -3.53 -5.54
N PRO A 64 -0.97 -4.11 -5.06
CA PRO A 64 -2.10 -4.34 -5.93
C PRO A 64 -2.86 -3.03 -6.19
N GLU A 65 -3.31 -2.86 -7.42
CA GLU A 65 -4.17 -1.75 -7.79
C GLU A 65 -5.58 -1.93 -7.19
N THR A 66 -6.14 -0.83 -6.69
CA THR A 66 -7.52 -0.78 -6.21
C THR A 66 -8.45 -0.28 -7.32
N ASN A 67 -9.75 -0.50 -7.17
CA ASN A 67 -10.76 0.00 -8.12
C ASN A 67 -10.86 1.54 -8.22
N ARG A 68 -10.06 2.30 -7.45
CA ARG A 68 -10.06 3.77 -7.41
C ARG A 68 -8.89 4.41 -8.16
N ASN A 69 -8.33 3.75 -9.17
CA ASN A 69 -7.15 4.23 -9.92
C ASN A 69 -5.94 4.53 -9.02
N THR A 70 -5.75 3.74 -7.96
CA THR A 70 -4.67 3.91 -6.99
C THR A 70 -4.28 2.57 -6.38
N ASN A 71 -3.04 2.43 -5.93
CA ASN A 71 -2.60 1.20 -5.26
C ASN A 71 -2.95 1.22 -3.76
N ALA A 72 -2.92 0.05 -3.12
CA ALA A 72 -3.34 -0.10 -1.73
C ALA A 72 -2.48 0.70 -0.74
N LEU A 73 -1.18 0.85 -1.02
CA LEU A 73 -0.26 1.64 -0.18
C LEU A 73 -0.65 3.13 -0.21
N VAL A 74 -0.82 3.69 -1.40
CA VAL A 74 -1.24 5.08 -1.60
C VAL A 74 -2.60 5.33 -0.94
N LEU A 75 -3.58 4.43 -1.15
CA LEU A 75 -4.90 4.58 -0.53
C LEU A 75 -4.83 4.61 1.01
N THR A 76 -3.99 3.76 1.59
CA THR A 76 -3.80 3.70 3.04
C THR A 76 -3.20 5.00 3.56
N LEU A 77 -2.12 5.46 2.93
CA LEU A 77 -1.40 6.67 3.36
C LEU A 77 -2.21 7.96 3.18
N ARG A 78 -3.11 8.02 2.19
CA ARG A 78 -4.08 9.12 2.06
C ARG A 78 -4.97 9.30 3.29
N GLY A 79 -5.23 8.22 4.04
CA GLY A 79 -5.99 8.27 5.27
C GLY A 79 -5.27 8.97 6.44
N TYR A 80 -3.96 9.22 6.33
CA TYR A 80 -3.17 9.77 7.43
C TYR A 80 -3.60 11.19 7.85
N GLY A 81 -3.96 12.02 6.87
CA GLY A 81 -4.42 13.40 7.09
C GLY A 81 -5.92 13.55 7.33
N LEU A 82 -6.69 12.46 7.30
CA LEU A 82 -8.15 12.52 7.46
C LEU A 82 -8.55 12.46 8.94
N ASP A 83 -9.47 13.34 9.33
CA ASP A 83 -10.05 13.34 10.67
C ASP A 83 -10.77 12.02 10.98
N GLY A 84 -10.58 11.51 12.20
CA GLY A 84 -11.17 10.26 12.66
C GLY A 84 -10.36 9.00 12.35
N PHE A 85 -9.26 9.10 11.60
CA PHE A 85 -8.31 8.00 11.43
C PHE A 85 -7.18 8.07 12.45
N ASP A 86 -6.82 6.92 13.01
CA ASP A 86 -5.66 6.80 13.88
C ASP A 86 -4.38 6.74 13.02
N LYS A 87 -3.57 7.79 13.12
CA LYS A 87 -2.30 7.95 12.41
C LYS A 87 -1.35 6.77 12.63
N SER A 88 -1.27 6.24 13.85
CA SER A 88 -0.40 5.10 14.16
C SER A 88 -0.89 3.84 13.44
N ARG A 89 -2.21 3.62 13.39
CA ARG A 89 -2.79 2.48 12.67
C ARG A 89 -2.60 2.60 11.17
N VAL A 90 -2.69 3.81 10.61
CA VAL A 90 -2.43 4.05 9.19
C VAL A 90 -0.99 3.67 8.84
N LEU A 91 0.00 4.20 9.58
CA LEU A 91 1.41 3.90 9.33
C LEU A 91 1.75 2.43 9.58
N SER A 92 1.19 1.81 10.63
CA SER A 92 1.37 0.38 10.89
C SER A 92 0.80 -0.49 9.77
N THR A 93 -0.35 -0.12 9.22
CA THR A 93 -0.94 -0.82 8.07
C THR A 93 -0.05 -0.65 6.83
N ALA A 94 0.42 0.57 6.55
CA ALA A 94 1.32 0.84 5.43
C ALA A 94 2.64 0.06 5.53
N SER A 95 3.24 0.00 6.72
CA SER A 95 4.47 -0.78 6.97
C SER A 95 4.23 -2.25 6.71
N ARG A 96 3.11 -2.80 7.17
CA ARG A 96 2.74 -4.19 6.89
C ARG A 96 2.51 -4.47 5.41
N LEU A 97 1.98 -3.52 4.64
CA LEU A 97 1.86 -3.67 3.19
C LEU A 97 3.23 -3.78 2.52
N ILE A 98 4.17 -2.92 2.93
CA ILE A 98 5.56 -2.92 2.44
C ILE A 98 6.25 -4.25 2.82
N ASP A 99 6.12 -4.70 4.07
CA ASP A 99 6.67 -5.98 4.55
C ASP A 99 6.13 -7.19 3.77
N LEU A 100 4.89 -7.09 3.26
CA LEU A 100 4.28 -8.13 2.45
C LEU A 100 4.71 -8.10 0.97
N GLY A 101 5.52 -7.11 0.56
CA GLY A 101 6.07 -7.00 -0.80
C GLY A 101 5.47 -5.88 -1.66
N CYS A 102 4.65 -4.99 -1.09
CA CYS A 102 4.25 -3.79 -1.83
C CYS A 102 5.48 -2.92 -2.12
N ASP A 103 5.76 -2.70 -3.41
CA ASP A 103 6.77 -1.74 -3.86
C ASP A 103 6.37 -0.32 -3.43
N VAL A 104 7.23 0.31 -2.64
CA VAL A 104 7.04 1.65 -2.09
C VAL A 104 7.06 2.74 -3.17
N ASP A 105 7.77 2.48 -4.27
CA ASP A 105 7.93 3.40 -5.40
C ASP A 105 6.98 3.07 -6.56
N GLN A 106 6.06 2.14 -6.35
CA GLN A 106 5.06 1.84 -7.36
C GLN A 106 4.18 3.06 -7.65
N ARG A 107 4.09 3.37 -8.94
CA ARG A 107 3.17 4.39 -9.45
C ARG A 107 1.75 3.84 -9.50
N SER A 108 0.82 4.59 -8.93
CA SER A 108 -0.61 4.42 -9.15
C SER A 108 -0.99 4.63 -10.61
N LEU A 109 -2.21 4.24 -10.98
CA LEU A 109 -2.79 4.46 -12.31
C LEU A 109 -2.86 5.93 -12.75
N ILE A 110 -2.69 6.88 -11.82
CA ILE A 110 -2.62 8.30 -12.12
C ILE A 110 -1.18 8.84 -12.28
N GLY A 111 -0.18 7.98 -12.18
CA GLY A 111 1.22 8.32 -12.42
C GLY A 111 2.03 8.75 -11.20
N HIS A 112 1.40 8.83 -10.03
CA HIS A 112 2.01 9.23 -8.76
C HIS A 112 2.45 8.02 -7.94
N THR A 113 3.58 8.13 -7.25
CA THR A 113 3.96 7.22 -6.16
C THR A 113 3.37 7.68 -4.82
N ALA A 114 3.53 6.89 -3.76
CA ALA A 114 3.15 7.30 -2.40
C ALA A 114 3.84 8.59 -1.96
N MET A 115 5.10 8.81 -2.38
CA MET A 115 5.86 10.02 -2.07
C MET A 115 5.20 11.28 -2.66
N HIS A 116 4.84 11.23 -3.95
CA HIS A 116 4.19 12.35 -4.63
C HIS A 116 2.85 12.72 -3.97
N GLU A 117 2.08 11.73 -3.54
CA GLU A 117 0.81 11.95 -2.85
C GLU A 117 1.03 12.57 -1.46
N ALA A 118 2.02 12.10 -0.68
CA ALA A 118 2.36 12.69 0.62
C ALA A 118 2.77 14.17 0.49
N ILE A 119 3.50 14.51 -0.57
CA ILE A 119 3.90 15.89 -0.90
C ILE A 119 2.67 16.73 -1.29
N LEU A 120 1.78 16.18 -2.12
CA LEU A 120 0.56 16.85 -2.55
C LEU A 120 -0.36 17.17 -1.36
N TYR A 121 -0.47 16.27 -0.38
CA TYR A 121 -1.26 16.46 0.83
C TYR A 121 -0.52 17.21 1.96
N ASN A 122 0.73 17.64 1.74
CA ASN A 122 1.53 18.37 2.71
C ASN A 122 1.75 17.60 4.04
N GLU A 123 2.12 16.31 3.93
CA GLU A 123 2.27 15.38 5.06
C GLU A 123 3.74 15.00 5.31
N PRO A 124 4.55 15.83 6.00
CA PRO A 124 5.99 15.57 6.23
C PRO A 124 6.25 14.30 7.03
N ALA A 125 5.32 13.90 7.90
CA ALA A 125 5.42 12.66 8.67
C ALA A 125 5.33 11.42 7.76
N VAL A 126 4.48 11.46 6.73
CA VAL A 126 4.37 10.39 5.74
C VAL A 126 5.60 10.37 4.85
N VAL A 127 6.14 11.54 4.46
CA VAL A 127 7.42 11.63 3.72
C VAL A 127 8.55 10.96 4.49
N ARG A 128 8.71 11.27 5.80
CA ARG A 128 9.68 10.59 6.67
C ARG A 128 9.48 9.08 6.70
N PHE A 129 8.23 8.65 6.87
CA PHE A 129 7.89 7.22 6.90
C PHE A 129 8.32 6.53 5.61
N LEU A 130 8.03 7.12 4.44
CA LEU A 130 8.37 6.55 3.14
C LEU A 130 9.88 6.49 2.92
N LEU A 131 10.61 7.57 3.24
CA LEU A 131 12.08 7.58 3.16
C LEU A 131 12.70 6.52 4.08
N ALA A 132 12.17 6.33 5.28
CA ALA A 132 12.62 5.29 6.20
C ALA A 132 12.36 3.85 5.70
N HIS A 133 11.41 3.68 4.78
CA HIS A 133 11.12 2.40 4.12
C HIS A 133 11.78 2.30 2.72
N GLY A 134 12.75 3.17 2.42
CA GLY A 134 13.58 3.07 1.23
C GLY A 134 12.96 3.64 -0.06
N ALA A 135 11.94 4.49 0.05
CA ALA A 135 11.36 5.14 -1.11
C ALA A 135 12.35 6.10 -1.79
N ASP A 136 12.51 5.98 -3.11
CA ASP A 136 13.43 6.78 -3.91
C ASP A 136 12.79 8.13 -4.32
N PRO A 137 13.31 9.27 -3.80
CA PRO A 137 12.79 10.59 -4.16
C PRO A 137 13.05 10.97 -5.62
N ALA A 138 13.95 10.29 -6.34
CA ALA A 138 14.25 10.53 -7.74
C ALA A 138 13.19 9.97 -8.70
N VAL A 139 12.29 9.10 -8.22
CA VAL A 139 11.20 8.55 -9.04
C VAL A 139 10.32 9.70 -9.54
N THR A 140 10.12 9.76 -10.86
CA THR A 140 9.39 10.86 -11.50
C THR A 140 7.91 10.56 -11.68
N ILE A 141 7.08 11.60 -11.67
CA ILE A 141 5.67 11.52 -12.04
C ILE A 141 5.55 11.11 -13.50
N LYS A 142 4.76 10.06 -13.79
CA LYS A 142 4.48 9.61 -15.15
C LYS A 142 2.97 9.61 -15.42
N ILE A 143 2.47 10.68 -16.02
CA ILE A 143 1.05 10.78 -16.36
C ILE A 143 0.71 9.80 -17.50
N PRO A 144 -0.39 9.03 -17.43
CA PRO A 144 -0.83 8.16 -18.52
C PRO A 144 -1.17 8.94 -19.80
N ASP A 145 -0.95 8.30 -20.94
CA ASP A 145 -1.33 8.85 -22.23
C ASP A 145 -2.87 9.03 -22.31
N GLY A 146 -3.33 10.19 -22.77
CA GLY A 146 -4.76 10.51 -22.87
C GLY A 146 -5.37 11.24 -21.67
N GLU A 147 -4.58 11.62 -20.66
CA GLU A 147 -5.06 12.43 -19.54
C GLU A 147 -5.36 13.89 -20.00
N PRO A 148 -6.61 14.41 -19.83
CA PRO A 148 -7.03 15.71 -20.37
C PRO A 148 -6.71 16.93 -19.48
N SER A 149 -6.36 16.71 -18.21
CA SER A 149 -5.99 17.73 -17.23
C SER A 149 -4.59 18.28 -17.50
N GLN A 150 -4.55 19.46 -18.12
CA GLN A 150 -3.31 20.22 -18.34
C GLN A 150 -2.52 20.46 -17.04
N ALA A 151 -3.23 20.65 -15.91
CA ALA A 151 -2.61 20.85 -14.61
C ALA A 151 -1.78 19.64 -14.15
N ARG A 152 -2.22 18.41 -14.46
CA ARG A 152 -1.47 17.19 -14.12
C ARG A 152 -0.29 16.97 -15.04
N ARG A 153 -0.47 17.26 -16.34
CA ARG A 153 0.61 17.18 -17.34
C ARG A 153 1.78 18.10 -17.01
N TYR A 154 1.52 19.25 -16.38
CA TYR A 154 2.56 20.18 -15.94
C TYR A 154 3.59 19.53 -15.00
N TYR A 155 3.16 18.61 -14.13
CA TYR A 155 4.05 17.93 -13.18
C TYR A 155 4.71 16.67 -13.77
N SER A 156 4.38 16.29 -15.00
CA SER A 156 4.94 15.10 -15.64
C SER A 156 6.46 15.21 -15.79
N GLY A 157 7.17 14.17 -15.36
CA GLY A 157 8.64 14.13 -15.41
C GLY A 157 9.33 14.76 -14.20
N MET A 158 8.61 15.43 -13.29
CA MET A 158 9.20 15.95 -12.06
C MET A 158 9.45 14.81 -11.07
N ASN A 159 10.60 14.83 -10.40
CA ASN A 159 10.87 14.01 -9.22
C ASN A 159 10.21 14.64 -7.98
N SER A 160 10.38 14.02 -6.81
CA SER A 160 9.73 14.45 -5.58
C SER A 160 10.16 15.85 -5.12
N ILE A 161 11.43 16.22 -5.30
CA ILE A 161 11.97 17.53 -4.90
C ILE A 161 11.44 18.63 -5.80
N ASP A 162 11.52 18.43 -7.12
CA ASP A 162 11.06 19.39 -8.12
C ASP A 162 9.55 19.60 -8.00
N PHE A 163 8.81 18.52 -7.73
CA PHE A 163 7.38 18.57 -7.47
C PHE A 163 7.05 19.37 -6.21
N ALA A 164 7.76 19.14 -5.09
CA ALA A 164 7.55 19.90 -3.86
C ALA A 164 7.82 21.40 -4.04
N LYS A 165 8.90 21.75 -4.74
CA LYS A 165 9.25 23.15 -5.07
C LYS A 165 8.20 23.82 -5.96
N ALA A 166 7.73 23.11 -6.99
CA ALA A 166 6.69 23.63 -7.90
C ALA A 166 5.35 23.88 -7.18
N LEU A 167 4.99 23.05 -6.20
CA LEU A 167 3.81 23.27 -5.37
C LEU A 167 3.98 24.46 -4.42
N GLN A 168 5.16 24.61 -3.81
CA GLN A 168 5.47 25.74 -2.92
C GLN A 168 5.36 27.09 -3.65
N GLU A 169 5.90 27.17 -4.87
CA GLU A 169 5.85 28.40 -5.68
C GLU A 169 4.40 28.83 -6.00
N LYS A 170 3.52 27.86 -6.29
CA LYS A 170 2.12 28.13 -6.65
C LYS A 170 1.21 28.40 -5.45
N SER A 171 1.56 27.91 -4.27
CA SER A 171 0.73 28.03 -3.08
C SER A 171 1.58 28.23 -1.81
N PRO A 172 2.12 29.45 -1.59
CA PRO A 172 2.98 29.77 -0.46
C PRO A 172 2.21 29.93 0.87
N VAL A 173 1.04 29.29 1.02
CA VAL A 173 0.28 29.30 2.28
C VAL A 173 1.13 28.63 3.35
N ALA A 174 0.94 29.00 4.63
CA ALA A 174 1.62 28.38 5.76
C ALA A 174 1.40 26.87 5.76
N ASP A 175 2.38 26.15 5.24
CA ASP A 175 2.35 24.72 5.00
C ASP A 175 3.74 24.14 5.28
N ASN A 176 3.85 22.82 5.35
CA ASN A 176 5.05 22.13 5.79
C ASN A 176 5.99 21.80 4.62
N ARG A 177 5.85 22.43 3.45
CA ARG A 177 6.66 22.11 2.26
C ARG A 177 8.12 22.49 2.43
N GLU A 178 8.44 23.52 3.21
CA GLU A 178 9.85 23.80 3.56
C GLU A 178 10.49 22.65 4.33
N GLU A 179 9.74 22.05 5.27
CA GLU A 179 10.17 20.84 5.99
C GLU A 179 10.30 19.66 5.03
N ILE A 180 9.34 19.44 4.13
CA ILE A 180 9.38 18.37 3.12
C ILE A 180 10.60 18.53 2.21
N ILE A 181 10.86 19.73 1.67
CA ILE A 181 12.01 19.99 0.80
C ILE A 181 13.31 19.71 1.57
N SER A 182 13.42 20.16 2.81
CA SER A 182 14.58 19.90 3.67
C SER A 182 14.80 18.40 3.91
N LEU A 183 13.74 17.63 4.16
CA LEU A 183 13.84 16.17 4.32
C LEU A 183 14.38 15.49 3.06
N LEU A 184 13.87 15.88 1.88
CA LEU A 184 14.28 15.30 0.61
C LEU A 184 15.73 15.68 0.24
N ASP A 185 16.11 16.95 0.44
CA ASP A 185 17.48 17.43 0.21
C ASP A 185 18.50 16.77 1.16
N GLY A 186 18.08 16.44 2.38
CA GLY A 186 18.90 15.72 3.37
C GLY A 186 19.22 14.29 2.91
N PHE A 187 18.27 13.62 2.26
CA PHE A 187 18.40 12.23 1.82
C PHE A 187 19.23 12.08 0.53
N GLN A 188 19.32 13.12 -0.31
CA GLN A 188 20.20 13.10 -1.50
C GLN A 188 21.69 13.25 -1.18
N LYS A 189 22.02 13.72 0.03
CA LYS A 189 23.40 13.99 0.46
C LYS A 189 24.03 12.86 1.28
N SER A 190 23.26 11.82 1.62
CA SER A 190 23.68 10.63 2.37
C SER A 190 24.02 9.48 1.44
#